data_AF-X1B528-F1
#
_entry.id   AF-X1B528-F1
#
_cell.length_a   1.000
_cell.length_b   1.000
_cell.length_c   1.000
_cell.angle_alpha   90.00
_cell.angle_beta   90.00
_cell.angle_gamma   90.00
#
_symmetry.space_group_name_H-M   'P 1'
#
loop_
_entity.id
_entity.type
_entity.pdbx_description
1 polymer ?
#
loop_
_entity_poly.entity_id
_entity_poly.type
_entity_poly.pdbx_seq_one_letter_code
_entity_poly.pdbx_strand_id
1 'polypeptide(L)'
;MRISKLFGKTQREVPAEAEMVSHQLLLRAGMIHQVAAGVYSYLPLAWRVLKKIENIIRDEMNQAGGQELTLPVLQPLELWQETGRDLAFGKSLFILSDRRDRKLALGPTHEEVITELASHNIKSYRDLPILLYQIQTKFRDEPRPRGGLIRVREFTMKDLYSFDTDENGLSQSYDRMLKAYQNIYTRCGLPTLLVEADSGAIGGKDSHEF
;
A
#
# COMPACT_ATOMS: atom_id res chain seq x y z
N MET A 1 -8.08 26.61 -10.58
CA MET A 1 -7.25 26.29 -11.77
C MET A 1 -8.13 26.40 -13.00
N ARG A 2 -7.70 27.11 -14.06
CA ARG A 2 -8.46 27.22 -15.31
C ARG A 2 -8.21 25.97 -16.18
N ILE A 3 -9.25 25.42 -16.82
CA ILE A 3 -9.15 24.23 -17.70
C ILE A 3 -8.13 24.44 -18.83
N SER A 4 -8.04 25.67 -19.38
CA SER A 4 -7.08 26.00 -20.43
C SER A 4 -5.61 25.82 -20.05
N LYS A 5 -5.30 25.76 -18.74
CA LYS A 5 -3.94 25.53 -18.21
C LYS A 5 -3.76 24.13 -17.60
N LEU A 6 -4.77 23.28 -17.65
CA LEU A 6 -4.68 21.91 -17.12
C LEU A 6 -3.83 21.04 -18.06
N PHE A 7 -2.84 20.35 -17.50
CA PHE A 7 -2.11 19.29 -18.18
C PHE A 7 -2.94 18.01 -18.16
N GLY A 8 -3.09 17.37 -19.32
CA GLY A 8 -4.05 16.30 -19.56
C GLY A 8 -5.26 16.79 -20.38
N LYS A 9 -5.73 15.94 -21.28
CA LYS A 9 -6.91 16.18 -22.13
C LYS A 9 -7.84 15.00 -22.03
N THR A 10 -9.14 15.26 -22.17
CA THR A 10 -10.13 14.21 -22.29
C THR A 10 -9.99 13.50 -23.63
N GLN A 11 -10.18 12.17 -23.64
CA GLN A 11 -10.18 11.38 -24.86
C GLN A 11 -11.61 11.11 -25.31
N ARG A 12 -11.86 11.25 -26.62
CA ARG A 12 -13.17 10.97 -27.21
C ARG A 12 -13.46 9.47 -27.22
N GLU A 13 -12.47 8.70 -27.65
CA GLU A 13 -12.51 7.25 -27.77
C GLU A 13 -11.76 6.60 -26.61
N VAL A 14 -12.20 5.41 -26.23
CA VAL A 14 -11.57 4.58 -25.20
C VAL A 14 -10.63 3.61 -25.90
N PRO A 15 -9.38 3.44 -25.41
CA PRO A 15 -8.51 2.41 -25.94
C PRO A 15 -9.12 1.01 -25.77
N ALA A 16 -9.06 0.17 -26.82
CA ALA A 16 -9.75 -1.12 -26.86
C ALA A 16 -9.25 -2.11 -25.80
N GLU A 17 -8.03 -1.93 -25.30
CA GLU A 17 -7.39 -2.71 -24.25
C GLU A 17 -7.96 -2.45 -22.84
N ALA A 18 -8.79 -1.42 -22.65
CA ALA A 18 -9.38 -1.10 -21.36
C ALA A 18 -10.73 -1.81 -21.17
N GLU A 19 -10.74 -2.96 -20.51
CA GLU A 19 -11.97 -3.74 -20.30
C GLU A 19 -12.86 -3.19 -19.17
N MET A 20 -12.29 -2.78 -18.04
CA MET A 20 -13.06 -2.32 -16.87
C MET A 20 -13.52 -0.88 -17.02
N VAL A 21 -14.79 -0.61 -16.68
CA VAL A 21 -15.39 0.75 -16.77
C VAL A 21 -14.57 1.80 -16.01
N SER A 22 -14.06 1.47 -14.82
CA SER A 22 -13.19 2.37 -14.05
C SER A 22 -11.91 2.72 -14.80
N HIS A 23 -11.26 1.74 -15.43
CA HIS A 23 -10.07 1.94 -16.26
C HIS A 23 -10.37 2.84 -17.46
N GLN A 24 -11.46 2.54 -18.18
CA GLN A 24 -11.90 3.33 -19.34
C GLN A 24 -12.15 4.79 -18.95
N LEU A 25 -12.87 5.04 -17.85
CA LEU A 25 -13.19 6.38 -17.38
C LEU A 25 -11.95 7.17 -16.97
N LEU A 26 -11.00 6.54 -16.25
CA LEU A 26 -9.75 7.18 -15.86
C LEU A 26 -8.90 7.59 -17.07
N LEU A 27 -8.85 6.77 -18.12
CA LEU A 27 -8.18 7.11 -19.38
C LEU A 27 -8.90 8.25 -20.10
N ARG A 28 -10.22 8.14 -20.28
CA ARG A 28 -11.03 9.17 -20.96
C ARG A 28 -10.98 10.53 -20.27
N ALA A 29 -10.94 10.54 -18.94
CA ALA A 29 -10.87 11.77 -18.15
C ALA A 29 -9.47 12.40 -18.17
N GLY A 30 -8.47 11.75 -18.80
CA GLY A 30 -7.08 12.21 -18.76
C GLY A 30 -6.51 12.18 -17.34
N MET A 31 -6.85 11.14 -16.57
CA MET A 31 -6.43 10.99 -15.18
C MET A 31 -5.19 10.11 -15.04
N ILE A 32 -5.00 9.13 -15.91
CA ILE A 32 -3.85 8.22 -15.85
C ILE A 32 -3.22 8.03 -17.23
N HIS A 33 -1.95 7.63 -17.24
CA HIS A 33 -1.24 7.23 -18.44
C HIS A 33 -0.40 6.00 -18.14
N GLN A 34 -0.54 4.94 -18.94
CA GLN A 34 0.22 3.71 -18.73
C GLN A 34 1.62 3.83 -19.33
N VAL A 35 2.65 3.67 -18.50
CA VAL A 35 4.07 3.74 -18.91
C VAL A 35 4.60 2.36 -19.27
N ALA A 36 4.16 1.33 -18.54
CA ALA A 36 4.44 -0.07 -18.82
C ALA A 36 3.27 -0.94 -18.33
N ALA A 37 3.27 -2.23 -18.63
CA ALA A 37 2.28 -3.17 -18.09
C ALA A 37 2.17 -3.02 -16.57
N GLY A 38 0.99 -2.63 -16.06
CA GLY A 38 0.79 -2.40 -14.62
C GLY A 38 1.59 -1.26 -13.98
N VAL A 39 2.09 -0.28 -14.75
CA VAL A 39 2.82 0.89 -14.22
C VAL A 39 2.23 2.15 -14.81
N TYR A 40 1.76 3.07 -13.98
CA TYR A 40 0.99 4.24 -14.39
C TYR A 40 1.58 5.55 -13.87
N SER A 41 1.53 6.57 -14.71
CA SER A 41 1.64 7.96 -14.31
C SER A 41 0.27 8.50 -13.90
N TYR A 42 0.20 9.16 -12.74
CA TYR A 42 -1.00 9.86 -12.29
C TYR A 42 -0.97 11.32 -12.75
N LEU A 43 -1.91 11.69 -13.62
CA LEU A 43 -2.03 13.05 -14.15
C LEU A 43 -2.66 13.99 -13.11
N PRO A 44 -2.64 15.33 -13.30
CA PRO A 44 -3.01 16.28 -12.24
C PRO A 44 -4.39 16.08 -11.61
N LEU A 45 -5.37 15.59 -12.38
CA LEU A 45 -6.69 15.27 -11.83
C LEU A 45 -6.67 14.03 -10.93
N ALA A 46 -6.02 12.94 -11.36
CA ALA A 46 -5.82 11.76 -10.51
C ALA A 46 -5.04 12.14 -9.25
N TRP A 47 -3.95 12.89 -9.40
CA TRP A 47 -3.11 13.27 -8.27
C TRP A 47 -3.87 14.04 -7.19
N ARG A 48 -4.79 14.93 -7.58
CA ARG A 48 -5.67 15.63 -6.64
C ARG A 48 -6.64 14.68 -5.92
N VAL A 49 -7.16 13.68 -6.61
CA VAL A 49 -8.07 12.67 -6.01
C VAL A 49 -7.29 11.77 -5.06
N LEU A 50 -6.12 11.28 -5.46
CA LEU A 50 -5.24 10.48 -4.61
C LEU A 50 -4.91 11.24 -3.32
N LYS A 51 -4.52 12.51 -3.40
CA LYS A 51 -4.26 13.32 -2.18
C LYS A 51 -5.48 13.48 -1.28
N LYS A 52 -6.69 13.52 -1.83
CA LYS A 52 -7.91 13.55 -1.01
C LYS A 52 -8.13 12.22 -0.28
N ILE A 53 -7.93 11.11 -0.97
CA ILE A 53 -8.04 9.75 -0.39
C ILE A 53 -6.97 9.57 0.70
N GLU A 54 -5.71 9.90 0.39
CA GLU A 54 -4.60 9.85 1.35
C GLU A 54 -4.88 10.68 2.61
N ASN A 55 -5.47 11.86 2.47
CA ASN A 55 -5.82 12.70 3.62
C ASN A 55 -6.93 12.08 4.48
N ILE A 56 -7.96 11.47 3.88
CA ILE A 56 -8.98 10.73 4.64
C ILE A 56 -8.33 9.60 5.43
N ILE A 57 -7.45 8.83 4.77
CA ILE A 57 -6.74 7.72 5.41
C ILE A 57 -5.89 8.23 6.58
N ARG A 58 -5.07 9.27 6.34
CA ARG A 58 -4.21 9.89 7.34
C ARG A 58 -4.99 10.40 8.55
N ASP A 59 -6.12 11.07 8.31
CA ASP A 59 -6.99 11.57 9.38
C ASP A 59 -7.46 10.42 10.29
N GLU A 60 -7.96 9.33 9.71
CA GLU A 60 -8.48 8.19 10.49
C GLU A 60 -7.37 7.38 11.18
N MET A 61 -6.21 7.21 10.52
CA MET A 61 -5.05 6.56 11.14
C MET A 61 -4.53 7.36 12.34
N ASN A 62 -4.42 8.70 12.20
CA ASN A 62 -4.00 9.58 13.29
C ASN A 62 -5.00 9.58 14.45
N GLN A 63 -6.30 9.58 14.16
CA GLN A 63 -7.35 9.48 15.19
C GLN A 63 -7.30 8.15 15.93
N ALA A 64 -6.91 7.06 15.27
CA ALA A 64 -6.70 5.75 15.89
C ALA A 64 -5.40 5.66 16.73
N GLY A 65 -4.60 6.73 16.79
CA GLY A 65 -3.33 6.77 17.51
C GLY A 65 -2.11 6.35 16.66
N GLY A 66 -2.28 6.20 15.35
CA GLY A 66 -1.19 5.90 14.42
C GLY A 66 -0.23 7.07 14.27
N GLN A 67 1.06 6.76 14.18
CA GLN A 67 2.12 7.73 13.91
C GLN A 67 2.65 7.50 12.51
N GLU A 68 2.57 8.53 11.67
CA GLU A 68 3.05 8.46 10.28
C GLU A 68 4.57 8.59 10.21
N LEU A 69 5.21 7.69 9.48
CA LEU A 69 6.62 7.72 9.12
C LEU A 69 6.79 7.34 7.65
N THR A 70 8.04 7.29 7.18
CA THR A 70 8.35 6.75 5.85
C THR A 70 9.53 5.80 5.93
N LEU A 71 9.35 4.62 5.35
CA LEU A 71 10.39 3.60 5.24
C LEU A 71 11.00 3.67 3.83
N PRO A 72 12.18 3.10 3.59
CA PRO A 72 12.74 3.01 2.24
C PRO A 72 11.97 2.01 1.38
N VAL A 73 11.82 2.31 0.08
CA VAL A 73 11.32 1.33 -0.92
C VAL A 73 12.40 0.29 -1.21
N LEU A 74 13.65 0.73 -1.31
CA LEU A 74 14.79 -0.12 -1.59
C LEU A 74 15.30 -0.73 -0.28
N GLN A 75 15.24 -2.05 -0.17
CA GLN A 75 15.51 -2.78 1.07
C GLN A 75 16.66 -3.78 0.85
N PRO A 76 17.55 -3.99 1.85
CA PRO A 76 18.51 -5.09 1.81
C PRO A 76 17.79 -6.44 1.65
N LEU A 77 18.26 -7.31 0.75
CA LEU A 77 17.64 -8.63 0.57
C LEU A 77 17.82 -9.50 1.83
N GLU A 78 18.88 -9.25 2.59
CA GLU A 78 19.23 -9.98 3.81
C GLU A 78 18.08 -9.96 4.84
N LEU A 79 17.38 -8.83 4.99
CA LEU A 79 16.22 -8.72 5.89
C LEU A 79 15.08 -9.69 5.51
N TRP A 80 14.88 -9.92 4.21
CA TRP A 80 13.87 -10.86 3.71
C TRP A 80 14.30 -12.32 3.86
N GLN A 81 15.61 -12.57 3.80
CA GLN A 81 16.19 -13.90 4.00
C GLN A 81 16.11 -14.33 5.47
N GLU A 82 16.28 -13.40 6.41
CA GLU A 82 16.12 -13.66 7.84
C GLU A 82 14.72 -14.16 8.20
N THR A 83 13.68 -13.66 7.51
CA THR A 83 12.29 -14.10 7.69
C THR A 83 11.89 -15.25 6.76
N GLY A 84 12.75 -15.62 5.80
CA GLY A 84 12.47 -16.57 4.72
C GLY A 84 11.38 -16.11 3.74
N ARG A 85 10.97 -14.83 3.80
CA ARG A 85 9.90 -14.29 2.94
C ARG A 85 10.38 -13.96 1.54
N ASP A 86 11.69 -13.91 1.29
CA ASP A 86 12.25 -13.88 -0.06
C ASP A 86 11.79 -15.09 -0.89
N LEU A 87 11.84 -16.30 -0.30
CA LEU A 87 11.37 -17.53 -0.92
C LEU A 87 9.84 -17.59 -1.00
N ALA A 88 9.14 -17.14 0.06
CA ALA A 88 7.68 -17.16 0.11
C ALA A 88 7.03 -16.23 -0.94
N PHE A 89 7.59 -15.04 -1.15
CA PHE A 89 7.15 -14.14 -2.23
C PHE A 89 7.60 -14.64 -3.61
N GLY A 90 8.75 -15.32 -3.68
CA GLY A 90 9.27 -15.91 -4.89
C GLY A 90 9.38 -14.90 -6.03
N LYS A 91 8.82 -15.23 -7.20
CA LYS A 91 8.90 -14.39 -8.40
C LYS A 91 8.15 -13.06 -8.30
N SER A 92 7.29 -12.87 -7.30
CA SER A 92 6.59 -11.59 -7.11
C SER A 92 7.47 -10.53 -6.45
N LEU A 93 8.60 -10.92 -5.86
CA LEU A 93 9.57 -10.00 -5.27
C LEU A 93 10.54 -9.50 -6.34
N PHE A 94 10.57 -8.19 -6.57
CA PHE A 94 11.60 -7.59 -7.41
C PHE A 94 12.94 -7.62 -6.70
N ILE A 95 13.90 -8.34 -7.26
CA ILE A 95 15.29 -8.38 -6.80
C ILE A 95 16.19 -7.69 -7.83
N LEU A 96 17.02 -6.77 -7.35
CA LEU A 96 18.02 -6.08 -8.16
C LEU A 96 19.41 -6.18 -7.52
N SER A 97 20.43 -5.82 -8.29
CA SER A 97 21.81 -5.73 -7.82
C SER A 97 22.31 -4.31 -8.00
N ASP A 98 22.91 -3.72 -6.97
CA ASP A 98 23.54 -2.41 -7.11
C ASP A 98 24.89 -2.51 -7.84
N ARG A 99 25.55 -1.37 -8.06
CA ARG A 99 26.87 -1.30 -8.73
C ARG A 99 28.02 -2.02 -7.99
N ARG A 100 27.78 -2.52 -6.78
CA ARG A 100 28.73 -3.31 -5.97
C ARG A 100 28.23 -4.75 -5.78
N ASP A 101 27.31 -5.20 -6.63
CA ASP A 101 26.71 -6.53 -6.62
C ASP A 101 25.94 -6.90 -5.34
N ARG A 102 25.55 -5.90 -4.53
CA ARG A 102 24.69 -6.14 -3.37
C ARG A 102 23.28 -6.40 -3.83
N LYS A 103 22.67 -7.47 -3.29
CA LYS A 103 21.29 -7.84 -3.59
C LYS A 103 20.32 -6.98 -2.79
N LEU A 104 19.36 -6.39 -3.47
CA LEU A 104 18.35 -5.52 -2.88
C LEU A 104 16.98 -5.95 -3.39
N ALA A 105 15.96 -5.68 -2.58
CA ALA A 105 14.57 -5.85 -2.95
C ALA A 105 13.88 -4.49 -3.10
N LEU A 106 12.93 -4.39 -4.04
CA LEU A 106 11.92 -3.31 -3.99
C LEU A 106 10.77 -3.81 -3.13
N GLY A 107 10.50 -3.13 -2.01
CA GLY A 107 9.55 -3.56 -1.00
C GLY A 107 8.13 -3.78 -1.55
N PRO A 108 7.60 -5.01 -1.56
CA PRO A 108 6.18 -5.29 -1.80
C PRO A 108 5.31 -5.02 -0.56
N THR A 109 5.97 -4.92 0.61
CA THR A 109 5.48 -4.60 1.96
C THR A 109 6.73 -4.35 2.85
N HIS A 110 6.54 -4.10 4.15
CA HIS A 110 7.56 -3.56 5.05
C HIS A 110 7.61 -4.20 6.46
N GLU A 111 7.06 -5.41 6.67
CA GLU A 111 7.10 -6.06 7.99
C GLU A 111 8.55 -6.22 8.52
N GLU A 112 9.50 -6.59 7.66
CA GLU A 112 10.91 -6.76 8.01
C GLU A 112 11.54 -5.46 8.50
N VAL A 113 11.44 -4.41 7.67
CA VAL A 113 12.10 -3.12 7.90
C VAL A 113 11.53 -2.42 9.13
N ILE A 114 10.20 -2.45 9.30
CA ILE A 114 9.58 -1.83 10.47
C ILE A 114 9.89 -2.60 11.75
N THR A 115 10.01 -3.93 11.69
CA THR A 115 10.39 -4.75 12.84
C THR A 115 11.84 -4.50 13.24
N GLU A 116 12.76 -4.42 12.27
CA GLU A 116 14.15 -4.03 12.52
C GLU A 116 14.20 -2.65 13.19
N LEU A 117 13.49 -1.65 12.65
CA LEU A 117 13.43 -0.32 13.23
C LEU A 117 12.84 -0.33 14.65
N ALA A 118 11.75 -1.06 14.87
CA ALA A 118 11.12 -1.18 16.17
C ALA A 118 12.06 -1.82 17.20
N SER A 119 12.81 -2.86 16.84
CA SER A 119 13.78 -3.52 17.73
C SER A 119 14.86 -2.56 18.25
N HIS A 120 15.22 -1.55 17.45
CA HIS A 120 16.21 -0.54 17.83
C HIS A 120 15.64 0.51 18.78
N ASN A 121 14.32 0.76 18.77
CA ASN A 121 13.70 1.90 19.46
C ASN A 121 12.78 1.50 20.63
N ILE A 122 12.16 0.32 20.59
CA ILE A 122 11.30 -0.20 21.65
C ILE A 122 12.18 -1.00 22.62
N LYS A 123 12.36 -0.50 23.84
CA LYS A 123 13.27 -1.11 24.83
C LYS A 123 12.55 -1.56 26.09
N SER A 124 11.30 -1.17 26.28
CA SER A 124 10.48 -1.55 27.43
C SER A 124 9.04 -1.83 27.00
N TYR A 125 8.37 -2.72 27.73
CA TYR A 125 6.92 -2.91 27.63
C TYR A 125 6.15 -1.59 27.88
N ARG A 126 6.76 -0.63 28.59
CA ARG A 126 6.18 0.70 28.85
C ARG A 126 6.12 1.60 27.62
N ASP A 127 6.87 1.26 26.57
CA ASP A 127 6.83 1.98 25.30
C ASP A 127 5.59 1.56 24.48
N LEU A 128 4.96 0.42 24.82
CA LEU A 128 3.86 -0.20 24.08
C LEU A 128 2.48 0.18 24.66
N PRO A 129 1.42 0.25 23.82
CA PRO A 129 1.40 -0.10 22.40
C PRO A 129 1.88 1.03 21.49
N ILE A 130 2.44 0.65 20.32
CA ILE A 130 2.85 1.59 19.27
C ILE A 130 2.18 1.21 17.95
N LEU A 131 1.62 2.20 17.27
CA LEU A 131 1.01 2.08 15.94
C LEU A 131 1.82 2.94 14.97
N LEU A 132 2.55 2.32 14.04
CA LEU A 132 3.37 3.03 13.04
C LEU A 132 2.81 2.77 11.65
N TYR A 133 2.66 3.80 10.83
CA TYR A 133 2.19 3.63 9.46
C TYR A 133 2.90 4.52 8.46
N GLN A 134 2.77 4.18 7.19
CA GLN A 134 3.21 5.02 6.08
C GLN A 134 2.20 4.98 4.94
N ILE A 135 2.25 5.97 4.06
CA ILE A 135 1.59 5.93 2.75
C ILE A 135 2.68 6.02 1.69
N GLN A 136 2.97 4.91 1.01
CA GLN A 136 4.20 4.77 0.24
C GLN A 136 4.03 3.83 -0.95
N THR A 137 4.87 4.00 -1.98
CA THR A 137 4.86 3.16 -3.19
C THR A 137 5.44 1.78 -2.89
N LYS A 138 4.75 0.74 -3.38
CA LYS A 138 5.14 -0.67 -3.31
C LYS A 138 5.33 -1.25 -4.71
N PHE A 139 6.11 -2.31 -4.77
CA PHE A 139 6.38 -3.04 -6.00
C PHE A 139 6.07 -4.52 -5.86
N ARG A 140 5.27 -5.09 -6.76
CA ARG A 140 5.00 -6.53 -6.85
C ARG A 140 5.10 -6.93 -8.31
N ASP A 141 5.92 -7.92 -8.67
CA ASP A 141 6.04 -8.38 -10.06
C ASP A 141 4.84 -9.26 -10.43
N GLU A 142 3.69 -8.61 -10.56
CA GLU A 142 2.43 -9.23 -10.92
C GLU A 142 2.53 -9.80 -12.34
N PRO A 143 2.41 -11.13 -12.53
CA PRO A 143 2.57 -11.76 -13.84
C PRO A 143 1.53 -11.31 -14.87
N ARG A 144 0.34 -10.89 -14.43
CA ARG A 144 -0.74 -10.43 -15.32
C ARG A 144 -1.45 -9.18 -14.78
N PRO A 145 -0.83 -7.99 -14.90
CA PRO A 145 -1.47 -6.74 -14.51
C PRO A 145 -2.70 -6.48 -15.38
N ARG A 146 -3.83 -6.15 -14.77
CA ARG A 146 -5.12 -5.99 -15.47
C ARG A 146 -6.08 -5.06 -14.73
N GLY A 147 -7.07 -4.53 -15.44
CA GLY A 147 -8.13 -3.72 -14.83
C GLY A 147 -7.71 -2.30 -14.43
N GLY A 148 -6.75 -1.70 -15.15
CA GLY A 148 -6.27 -0.36 -14.84
C GLY A 148 -5.48 -0.34 -13.54
N LEU A 149 -5.96 0.44 -12.56
CA LEU A 149 -5.32 0.60 -11.24
C LEU A 149 -5.69 -0.51 -10.23
N ILE A 150 -6.55 -1.46 -10.60
CA ILE A 150 -7.01 -2.52 -9.69
C ILE A 150 -5.94 -3.58 -9.44
N ARG A 151 -5.16 -3.95 -10.47
CA ARG A 151 -4.09 -4.95 -10.36
C ARG A 151 -2.88 -4.52 -11.17
N VAL A 152 -1.86 -4.06 -10.47
CA VAL A 152 -0.69 -3.35 -11.01
C VAL A 152 0.60 -3.88 -10.40
N ARG A 153 1.75 -3.44 -10.93
CA ARG A 153 3.08 -3.78 -10.42
C ARG A 153 3.68 -2.73 -9.52
N GLU A 154 3.33 -1.47 -9.74
CA GLU A 154 3.70 -0.32 -8.91
C GLU A 154 2.41 0.34 -8.42
N PHE A 155 2.26 0.50 -7.11
CA PHE A 155 1.07 1.09 -6.49
C PHE A 155 1.37 1.77 -5.17
N THR A 156 0.55 2.74 -4.79
CA THR A 156 0.61 3.34 -3.45
C THR A 156 -0.22 2.52 -2.49
N MET A 157 0.33 2.25 -1.31
CA MET A 157 -0.34 1.54 -0.23
C MET A 157 -0.18 2.33 1.06
N LYS A 158 -1.23 2.31 1.89
CA LYS A 158 -1.09 2.59 3.31
C LYS A 158 -0.91 1.27 4.04
N ASP A 159 0.21 1.12 4.73
CA ASP A 159 0.56 -0.01 5.58
C ASP A 159 0.79 0.49 7.00
N LEU A 160 0.16 -0.17 7.99
CA LEU A 160 0.28 0.12 9.42
C LEU A 160 0.70 -1.16 10.14
N TYR A 161 1.61 -1.00 11.10
CA TYR A 161 2.17 -2.06 11.92
C TYR A 161 1.96 -1.69 13.39
N SER A 162 1.29 -2.58 14.14
CA SER A 162 1.14 -2.45 15.59
C SER A 162 2.18 -3.30 16.31
N PHE A 163 2.68 -2.77 17.42
CA PHE A 163 3.53 -3.48 18.36
C PHE A 163 2.85 -3.42 19.72
N ASP A 164 2.61 -4.59 20.31
CA ASP A 164 1.80 -4.75 21.52
C ASP A 164 2.53 -5.70 22.49
N THR A 165 2.25 -5.56 23.80
CA THR A 165 2.94 -6.37 24.83
C THR A 165 2.47 -7.83 24.84
N ASP A 166 1.19 -8.05 24.54
CA ASP A 166 0.54 -9.35 24.59
C ASP A 166 -0.62 -9.43 23.58
N GLU A 167 -1.26 -10.60 23.52
CA GLU A 167 -2.39 -10.86 22.60
C GLU A 167 -3.60 -9.95 22.89
N ASN A 168 -3.84 -9.58 24.15
CA ASN A 168 -4.96 -8.67 24.50
C ASN A 168 -4.70 -7.25 23.97
N GLY A 169 -3.45 -6.78 24.02
CA GLY A 169 -3.04 -5.53 23.39
C GLY A 169 -3.21 -5.58 21.87
N LEU A 170 -2.75 -6.68 21.25
CA LEU A 170 -2.91 -6.93 19.82
C LEU A 170 -4.39 -6.87 19.41
N SER A 171 -5.28 -7.56 20.12
CA SER A 171 -6.73 -7.53 19.83
C SER A 171 -7.30 -6.11 19.88
N GLN A 172 -6.90 -5.30 20.86
CA GLN A 172 -7.33 -3.90 20.95
C GLN A 172 -6.79 -3.06 19.79
N SER A 173 -5.53 -3.24 19.41
CA SER A 173 -4.91 -2.57 18.25
C SER A 173 -5.60 -2.97 16.95
N TYR A 174 -5.95 -4.26 16.81
CA TYR A 174 -6.70 -4.79 15.68
C TYR A 174 -8.10 -4.17 15.56
N ASP A 175 -8.86 -4.12 16.66
CA ASP A 175 -10.21 -3.53 16.69
C ASP A 175 -10.19 -2.03 16.34
N ARG A 176 -9.18 -1.30 16.80
CA ARG A 176 -8.97 0.10 16.40
C ARG A 176 -8.78 0.22 14.89
N MET A 177 -8.02 -0.68 14.28
CA MET A 177 -7.79 -0.68 12.83
C MET A 177 -9.04 -1.07 12.05
N LEU A 178 -9.79 -2.07 12.49
CA LEU A 178 -11.08 -2.41 11.90
C LEU A 178 -12.02 -1.20 11.89
N LYS A 179 -12.12 -0.49 13.01
CA LYS A 179 -12.98 0.69 13.10
C LYS A 179 -12.49 1.83 12.20
N ALA A 180 -11.19 2.08 12.17
CA ALA A 180 -10.60 3.11 11.31
C ALA A 180 -10.83 2.80 9.82
N TYR A 181 -10.68 1.55 9.40
CA TYR A 181 -10.93 1.14 8.01
C TYR A 181 -12.41 1.31 7.63
N GLN A 182 -13.35 0.89 8.49
CA GLN A 182 -14.78 1.14 8.28
C GLN A 182 -15.08 2.63 8.09
N ASN A 183 -14.49 3.50 8.91
CA ASN A 183 -14.65 4.95 8.78
C ASN A 183 -14.04 5.49 7.47
N ILE A 184 -12.85 5.02 7.08
CA ILE A 184 -12.20 5.39 5.81
C ILE A 184 -13.12 5.07 4.63
N TYR A 185 -13.61 3.84 4.53
CA TYR A 185 -14.49 3.43 3.43
C TYR A 185 -15.81 4.21 3.43
N THR A 186 -16.39 4.43 4.61
CA THR A 186 -17.60 5.26 4.77
C THR A 186 -17.37 6.70 4.28
N ARG A 187 -16.25 7.34 4.67
CA ARG A 187 -15.88 8.70 4.24
C ARG A 187 -15.56 8.79 2.74
N CYS A 188 -15.07 7.70 2.15
CA CYS A 188 -14.89 7.57 0.71
C CYS A 188 -16.20 7.27 -0.05
N GLY A 189 -17.32 7.03 0.67
CA GLY A 189 -18.60 6.69 0.07
C GLY A 189 -18.65 5.31 -0.59
N LEU A 190 -17.81 4.37 -0.10
CA LEU A 190 -17.71 3.02 -0.65
C LEU A 190 -18.54 2.04 0.18
N PRO A 191 -19.41 1.23 -0.44
CA PRO A 191 -20.03 0.09 0.23
C PRO A 191 -18.98 -1.02 0.39
N THR A 192 -18.67 -1.41 1.62
CA THR A 192 -17.69 -2.46 1.93
C THR A 192 -18.28 -3.50 2.88
N LEU A 193 -17.80 -4.74 2.77
CA LEU A 193 -18.15 -5.84 3.65
C LEU A 193 -16.87 -6.37 4.28
N LEU A 194 -16.91 -6.63 5.58
CA LEU A 194 -15.82 -7.32 6.25
C LEU A 194 -15.96 -8.83 6.02
N VAL A 195 -14.91 -9.48 5.55
CA VAL A 195 -14.88 -10.94 5.32
C VAL A 195 -13.62 -11.55 5.94
N GLU A 196 -13.74 -12.77 6.46
CA GLU A 196 -12.56 -13.55 6.88
C GLU A 196 -11.69 -13.87 5.67
N ALA A 197 -10.37 -13.80 5.85
CA ALA A 197 -9.40 -13.92 4.76
C ALA A 197 -8.23 -14.82 5.14
N ASP A 198 -7.52 -15.31 4.11
CA ASP A 198 -6.27 -16.02 4.29
C ASP A 198 -5.12 -15.04 4.57
N SER A 199 -4.20 -15.40 5.47
CA SER A 199 -3.04 -14.55 5.81
C SER A 199 -1.93 -14.61 4.75
N GLY A 200 -1.95 -15.62 3.87
CA GLY A 200 -1.03 -15.75 2.74
C GLY A 200 0.45 -15.65 3.11
N ALA A 201 1.24 -15.03 2.23
CA ALA A 201 2.69 -14.83 2.42
C ALA A 201 3.06 -13.77 3.48
N ILE A 202 2.07 -13.10 4.08
CA ILE A 202 2.28 -12.21 5.23
C ILE A 202 2.39 -13.03 6.51
N GLY A 203 1.74 -14.20 6.58
CA GLY A 203 1.65 -15.01 7.78
C GLY A 203 0.69 -14.40 8.81
N GLY A 204 0.32 -15.18 9.83
CA GLY A 204 -0.67 -14.77 10.83
C GLY A 204 -1.75 -15.83 11.04
N LYS A 205 -2.71 -15.52 11.91
CA LYS A 205 -3.88 -16.36 12.19
C LYS A 205 -5.14 -15.67 11.68
N ASP A 206 -5.59 -14.65 12.42
CA ASP A 206 -6.84 -13.95 12.14
C ASP A 206 -6.60 -12.82 11.14
N SER A 207 -7.30 -12.87 10.02
CA SER A 207 -7.20 -11.90 8.93
C SER A 207 -8.59 -11.58 8.40
N HIS A 208 -8.80 -10.30 8.09
CA HIS A 208 -10.02 -9.83 7.45
C HIS A 208 -9.69 -8.94 6.25
N GLU A 209 -10.48 -9.08 5.20
CA GLU A 209 -10.49 -8.21 4.04
C GLU A 209 -11.75 -7.34 4.02
N PHE A 210 -11.65 -6.17 3.38
CA PHE A 210 -12.73 -5.22 3.17
C PHE A 210 -12.97 -5.00 1.68
#